data_AF-A0A1T4J4A1-F1
#
_entry.id   AF-A0A1T4J4A1-F1
#
_cell.length_a   1.000
_cell.length_b   1.000
_cell.length_c   1.000
_cell.angle_alpha   90.00
_cell.angle_beta   90.00
_cell.angle_gamma   90.00
#
_symmetry.space_group_name_H-M   'P 1'
#
loop_
_entity.id
_entity.type
_entity.pdbx_description
1 polymer ?
#
loop_
_entity_poly.entity_id
_entity_poly.type
_entity_poly.pdbx_seq_one_letter_code
_entity_poly.pdbx_strand_id
1 'polypeptide(L)'
;MPTGVLINVGSVLLGGLIGGLVGNKLSEHFKAQLTMVFGVCSMGMGIYSIAPMKNMPAVIFALVIGTAIGLIVHLGNGINKGAALMQVPISKIFPSEKLGMTHDEFISTLVTVIVLFCASGTGIYGSLDSGMTGDSTILISKSVLDFFTAAIFACNLGYVVSVVAIPQFIIFYILFLLAKFIYPLTTPDMILDFKACGGFLMVATGFRMINVKMFPVADMIPAMIVIMPLSWMWTNWIMPLL
;
A
#
# COMPACT_ATOMS: atom_id res chain seq x y z
N MET A 1 18.12 -9.57 -2.02
CA MET A 1 18.16 -8.37 -1.13
C MET A 1 16.84 -7.63 -1.28
N PRO A 2 16.33 -6.90 -0.26
CA PRO A 2 15.03 -6.20 -0.31
C PRO A 2 15.11 -4.89 -1.12
N THR A 3 15.61 -4.94 -2.36
CA THR A 3 15.93 -3.75 -3.17
C THR A 3 14.73 -2.85 -3.40
N GLY A 4 13.57 -3.42 -3.78
CA GLY A 4 12.33 -2.66 -3.93
C GLY A 4 11.90 -1.93 -2.67
N VAL A 5 12.01 -2.57 -1.50
CA VAL A 5 11.66 -1.96 -0.21
C VAL A 5 12.59 -0.79 0.10
N LEU A 6 13.90 -0.96 -0.10
CA LEU A 6 14.90 0.08 0.16
C LEU A 6 14.72 1.30 -0.75
N ILE A 7 14.45 1.08 -2.04
CA ILE A 7 14.20 2.16 -3.00
C ILE A 7 12.93 2.92 -2.59
N ASN A 8 11.86 2.21 -2.23
CA ASN A 8 10.60 2.84 -1.87
C ASN A 8 10.69 3.66 -0.57
N VAL A 9 11.33 3.11 0.46
CA VAL A 9 11.62 3.82 1.70
C VAL A 9 12.51 5.04 1.45
N GLY A 10 13.54 4.89 0.62
CA GLY A 10 14.41 6.00 0.20
C GLY A 10 13.63 7.10 -0.52
N SER A 11 12.68 6.74 -1.38
CA SER A 11 11.81 7.70 -2.06
C SER A 11 10.91 8.49 -1.10
N VAL A 12 10.33 7.85 -0.08
CA VAL A 12 9.55 8.57 0.94
C VAL A 12 10.44 9.49 1.77
N LEU A 13 11.62 9.01 2.17
CA LEU A 13 12.60 9.81 2.91
C LEU A 13 13.00 11.07 2.12
N LEU A 14 13.47 10.89 0.88
CA LEU A 14 13.93 11.97 0.01
C LEU A 14 12.80 12.90 -0.42
N GLY A 15 11.64 12.34 -0.76
CA GLY A 15 10.44 13.12 -1.10
C GLY A 15 10.02 14.01 0.06
N GLY A 16 10.00 13.47 1.28
CA GLY A 16 9.71 14.25 2.50
C GLY A 16 10.73 15.36 2.77
N LEU A 17 12.02 15.10 2.54
CA LEU A 17 13.08 16.11 2.74
C LEU A 17 12.94 17.25 1.72
N ILE A 18 12.76 16.91 0.44
CA ILE A 18 12.61 17.87 -0.64
C ILE A 18 11.32 18.68 -0.46
N GLY A 19 10.19 18.04 -0.15
CA GLY A 19 8.93 18.73 0.09
C GLY A 19 9.00 19.68 1.29
N GLY A 20 9.67 19.28 2.37
CA GLY A 20 9.93 20.14 3.52
C GLY A 20 10.79 21.37 3.20
N LEU A 21 11.75 21.25 2.28
CA LEU A 21 12.56 22.36 1.78
C LEU A 21 11.79 23.29 0.83
N VAL A 22 10.95 22.71 -0.03
CA VAL A 22 10.11 23.47 -0.97
C VAL A 22 9.03 24.28 -0.22
N GLY A 23 8.51 23.73 0.87
CA GLY A 23 7.44 24.34 1.69
C GLY A 23 6.15 24.52 0.90
N ASN A 24 5.35 25.52 1.25
CA ASN A 24 4.01 25.79 0.67
C ASN A 24 4.02 26.36 -0.77
N LYS A 25 5.06 26.11 -1.57
CA LYS A 25 5.17 26.65 -2.93
C LYS A 25 4.33 25.91 -3.98
N LEU A 26 3.85 24.71 -3.68
CA LEU A 26 2.98 23.94 -4.59
C LEU A 26 1.52 24.38 -4.45
N SER A 27 0.90 24.76 -5.57
CA SER A 27 -0.52 25.13 -5.58
C SER A 27 -1.42 23.92 -5.34
N GLU A 28 -2.58 24.14 -4.72
CA GLU A 28 -3.59 23.09 -4.50
C GLU A 28 -4.07 22.47 -5.81
N HIS A 29 -4.18 23.28 -6.88
CA HIS A 29 -4.52 22.78 -8.21
C HIS A 29 -3.47 21.78 -8.72
N PHE A 30 -2.18 22.07 -8.56
CA PHE A 30 -1.11 21.16 -8.98
C PHE A 30 -1.15 19.85 -8.19
N LYS A 31 -1.34 19.92 -6.86
CA LYS A 31 -1.46 18.74 -5.99
C LYS A 31 -2.65 17.86 -6.42
N ALA A 32 -3.80 18.47 -6.72
CA ALA A 32 -4.99 17.77 -7.17
C ALA A 32 -4.79 17.08 -8.53
N GLN A 33 -4.23 17.77 -9.52
CA GLN A 33 -3.96 17.18 -10.84
C GLN A 33 -2.93 16.05 -10.77
N LEU A 34 -1.90 16.19 -9.93
CA LEU A 34 -0.91 15.14 -9.77
C LEU A 34 -1.50 13.89 -9.10
N THR A 35 -2.41 14.08 -8.14
CA THR A 35 -3.14 12.98 -7.50
C THR A 35 -4.00 12.19 -8.51
N MET A 36 -4.58 12.87 -9.51
CA MET A 36 -5.28 12.21 -10.62
C MET A 36 -4.35 11.30 -11.43
N VAL A 37 -3.13 11.76 -11.71
CA VAL A 37 -2.10 10.96 -12.40
C VAL A 37 -1.71 9.74 -11.56
N PHE A 38 -1.55 9.89 -10.25
CA PHE A 38 -1.25 8.75 -9.38
C PHE A 38 -2.35 7.70 -9.39
N GLY A 39 -3.61 8.13 -9.42
CA GLY A 39 -4.76 7.24 -9.52
C GLY A 39 -4.73 6.37 -10.77
N VAL A 40 -4.50 6.98 -11.95
CA VAL A 40 -4.41 6.21 -13.21
C VAL A 40 -3.18 5.30 -13.24
N CYS A 41 -2.03 5.72 -12.69
CA CYS A 41 -0.86 4.86 -12.54
C CYS A 41 -1.15 3.65 -11.65
N SER A 42 -1.85 3.84 -10.53
CA SER A 42 -2.27 2.75 -9.64
C SER A 42 -3.19 1.75 -10.34
N MET A 43 -4.18 2.25 -11.10
CA MET A 43 -5.06 1.39 -11.90
C MET A 43 -4.29 0.63 -12.98
N GLY A 44 -3.38 1.30 -13.71
CA GLY A 44 -2.58 0.68 -14.77
C GLY A 44 -1.69 -0.45 -14.25
N MET A 45 -0.99 -0.24 -13.13
CA MET A 45 -0.23 -1.30 -12.46
C MET A 45 -1.13 -2.44 -11.96
N GLY A 46 -2.35 -2.13 -11.51
CA GLY A 46 -3.34 -3.12 -11.11
C GLY A 46 -3.79 -4.00 -12.27
N ILE A 47 -4.14 -3.39 -13.40
CA ILE A 47 -4.54 -4.10 -14.64
C ILE A 47 -3.39 -4.99 -15.13
N TYR A 48 -2.16 -4.49 -15.12
CA TYR A 48 -0.97 -5.26 -15.46
C TYR A 48 -0.82 -6.51 -14.57
N SER A 49 -1.09 -6.38 -13.27
CA SER A 49 -1.00 -7.48 -12.30
C SER A 49 -2.18 -8.47 -12.38
N ILE A 50 -3.36 -8.04 -12.84
CA ILE A 50 -4.56 -8.89 -13.02
C ILE A 50 -4.46 -9.75 -14.28
N ALA A 51 -3.92 -9.20 -15.37
CA ALA A 51 -3.92 -9.85 -16.68
C ALA A 51 -3.41 -11.31 -16.71
N PRO A 52 -2.34 -11.70 -15.98
CA PRO A 52 -1.80 -13.06 -16.04
C PRO A 52 -2.49 -14.08 -15.11
N MET A 53 -3.64 -13.75 -14.50
CA MET A 53 -4.36 -14.65 -13.58
C MET A 53 -4.71 -16.01 -14.20
N LYS A 54 -4.76 -17.06 -13.37
CA LYS A 54 -4.99 -18.44 -13.81
C LYS A 54 -6.37 -18.93 -13.41
N ASN A 55 -6.75 -18.75 -12.16
CA ASN A 55 -8.03 -19.23 -11.62
C ASN A 55 -8.94 -18.04 -11.26
N MET A 56 -9.53 -17.39 -12.26
CA MET A 56 -10.40 -16.23 -12.06
C MET A 56 -11.51 -16.47 -11.01
N PRO A 57 -12.23 -17.62 -10.98
CA PRO A 57 -13.23 -17.88 -9.95
C PRO A 57 -12.65 -17.89 -8.52
N ALA A 58 -11.48 -18.49 -8.32
CA ALA A 58 -10.80 -18.52 -7.03
C ALA A 58 -10.38 -17.12 -6.58
N VAL A 59 -9.88 -16.28 -7.49
CA VAL A 59 -9.53 -14.88 -7.23
C VAL A 59 -10.75 -14.07 -6.80
N ILE A 60 -11.84 -14.14 -7.56
CA ILE A 60 -13.08 -13.42 -7.22
C ILE A 60 -13.63 -13.89 -5.87
N PHE A 61 -13.64 -15.20 -5.63
CA PHE A 61 -14.11 -15.74 -4.36
C PHE A 61 -13.23 -15.30 -3.18
N ALA A 62 -11.91 -15.32 -3.33
CA ALA A 62 -10.98 -14.82 -2.32
C ALA A 62 -11.17 -13.33 -2.02
N LEU A 63 -11.42 -12.51 -3.04
CA LEU A 63 -11.71 -11.09 -2.85
C LEU A 63 -12.99 -10.88 -2.05
N VAL A 64 -14.07 -11.59 -2.37
CA VAL A 64 -15.35 -11.47 -1.65
C VAL A 64 -15.21 -11.94 -0.20
N ILE A 65 -14.69 -13.14 0.02
CA ILE A 65 -14.56 -13.73 1.36
C ILE A 65 -13.52 -12.97 2.20
N GLY A 66 -12.38 -12.64 1.62
CA GLY A 66 -11.33 -11.86 2.29
C GLY A 66 -11.83 -10.48 2.70
N THR A 67 -12.60 -9.80 1.84
CA THR A 67 -13.21 -8.51 2.19
C THR A 67 -14.25 -8.66 3.29
N ALA A 68 -15.09 -9.71 3.23
CA ALA A 68 -16.06 -9.97 4.29
C ALA A 68 -15.38 -10.21 5.65
N ILE A 69 -14.29 -10.99 5.67
CA ILE A 69 -13.47 -11.21 6.88
C ILE A 69 -12.92 -9.88 7.39
N GLY A 70 -12.32 -9.07 6.51
CA GLY A 70 -11.76 -7.76 6.89
C GLY A 70 -12.80 -6.81 7.48
N LEU A 71 -13.99 -6.76 6.90
CA LEU A 71 -15.11 -5.96 7.39
C LEU A 71 -15.60 -6.43 8.77
N ILE A 72 -15.70 -7.74 9.00
CA ILE A 72 -16.13 -8.33 10.28
C ILE A 72 -15.12 -8.02 11.39
N VAL A 73 -13.82 -8.13 11.10
CA VAL A 73 -12.77 -7.82 12.10
C VAL A 73 -12.45 -6.33 12.19
N HIS A 74 -13.10 -5.50 11.38
CA HIS A 74 -12.82 -4.06 11.26
C HIS A 74 -11.34 -3.74 11.03
N LEU A 75 -10.71 -4.44 10.06
CA LEU A 75 -9.28 -4.33 9.82
C LEU A 75 -8.86 -2.89 9.49
N GLY A 76 -9.66 -2.16 8.71
CA GLY A 76 -9.43 -0.74 8.44
C GLY A 76 -9.35 0.11 9.71
N ASN A 77 -10.19 -0.15 10.71
CA ASN A 77 -10.13 0.53 12.00
C ASN A 77 -8.88 0.13 12.79
N GLY A 78 -8.48 -1.14 12.72
CA GLY A 78 -7.24 -1.63 13.32
C GLY A 78 -6.00 -0.94 12.75
N ILE A 79 -5.93 -0.80 11.42
CA ILE A 79 -4.84 -0.09 10.72
C ILE A 79 -4.80 1.39 11.14
N ASN A 80 -5.94 2.08 11.16
CA ASN A 80 -5.99 3.47 11.61
C ASN A 80 -5.54 3.64 13.07
N LYS A 81 -5.96 2.74 13.97
CA LYS A 81 -5.50 2.73 15.38
C LYS A 81 -4.00 2.48 15.47
N GLY A 82 -3.46 1.54 14.70
CA GLY A 82 -2.02 1.27 14.64
C GLY A 82 -1.23 2.49 14.16
N ALA A 83 -1.71 3.17 13.12
CA ALA A 83 -1.10 4.40 12.63
C ALA A 83 -1.16 5.53 13.67
N ALA A 84 -2.26 5.67 14.41
CA ALA A 84 -2.37 6.60 15.54
C ALA A 84 -1.35 6.30 16.65
N LEU A 85 -1.06 5.03 16.93
CA LEU A 85 -0.01 4.66 17.88
C LEU A 85 1.40 4.99 17.36
N MET A 86 1.67 4.76 16.07
CA MET A 86 2.95 5.12 15.44
C MET A 86 3.17 6.64 15.35
N GLN A 87 2.09 7.40 15.30
CA GLN A 87 2.10 8.85 15.27
C GLN A 87 2.62 9.44 16.61
N VAL A 88 2.27 8.86 17.77
CA VAL A 88 2.61 9.37 19.11
C VAL A 88 4.11 9.68 19.32
N PRO A 89 5.06 8.76 19.05
CA PRO A 89 6.48 9.08 19.20
C PRO A 89 6.94 10.15 18.19
N ILE A 90 6.32 10.21 17.02
CA ILE A 90 6.67 11.16 15.96
C ILE A 90 6.27 12.60 16.35
N SER A 91 5.06 12.83 16.87
CA SER A 91 4.65 14.18 17.33
C SER A 91 5.45 14.68 18.52
N LYS A 92 5.94 13.79 19.39
CA LYS A 92 6.81 14.18 20.51
C LYS A 92 8.15 14.75 20.02
N ILE A 93 8.66 14.23 18.91
CA ILE A 93 9.92 14.70 18.31
C ILE A 93 9.68 15.93 17.42
N PHE A 94 8.52 16.00 16.76
CA PHE A 94 8.13 17.07 15.83
C PHE A 94 6.79 17.72 16.24
N PRO A 95 6.81 18.68 17.18
CA PRO A 95 5.59 19.36 17.62
C PRO A 95 4.99 20.28 16.54
N SER A 96 3.66 20.40 16.55
CA SER A 96 2.85 21.09 15.52
C SER A 96 2.99 22.63 15.52
N GLU A 97 3.60 23.23 16.56
CA GLU A 97 3.65 24.69 16.78
C GLU A 97 4.26 25.48 15.60
N LYS A 98 5.05 24.85 14.74
CA LYS A 98 5.76 25.50 13.63
C LYS A 98 5.00 25.52 12.30
N LEU A 99 3.83 24.89 12.20
CA LEU A 99 3.17 24.59 10.91
C LEU A 99 1.86 25.34 10.65
N GLY A 100 1.42 26.22 11.57
CA GLY A 100 0.21 27.04 11.37
C GLY A 100 -1.10 26.24 11.30
N MET A 101 -1.09 24.99 11.75
CA MET A 101 -2.23 24.08 11.80
C MET A 101 -2.55 23.71 13.24
N THR A 102 -3.82 23.37 13.51
CA THR A 102 -4.22 22.91 14.84
C THR A 102 -3.56 21.58 15.17
N HIS A 103 -3.44 21.27 16.46
CA HIS A 103 -2.87 19.99 16.89
C HIS A 103 -3.64 18.81 16.30
N ASP A 104 -4.97 18.83 16.38
CA ASP A 104 -5.82 17.72 15.90
C ASP A 104 -5.71 17.51 14.37
N GLU A 105 -5.63 18.60 13.59
CA GLU A 105 -5.41 18.53 12.14
C GLU A 105 -4.05 17.91 11.81
N PHE A 106 -3.01 18.29 12.55
CA PHE A 106 -1.67 17.72 12.38
C PHE A 106 -1.67 16.21 12.65
N ILE A 107 -2.26 15.78 13.77
CA ILE A 107 -2.36 14.36 14.15
C ILE A 107 -3.13 13.59 13.08
N SER A 108 -4.31 14.07 12.68
CA SER A 108 -5.17 13.40 11.67
C SER A 108 -4.47 13.25 10.32
N THR A 109 -3.78 14.31 9.86
CA THR A 109 -3.03 14.29 8.60
C THR A 109 -1.83 13.35 8.69
N LEU A 110 -1.09 13.36 9.81
CA LEU A 110 0.04 12.46 10.00
C LEU A 110 -0.39 10.99 10.07
N VAL A 111 -1.51 10.67 10.73
CA VAL A 111 -2.10 9.32 10.70
C VAL A 111 -2.44 8.91 9.28
N THR A 112 -3.05 9.81 8.50
CA THR A 112 -3.38 9.57 7.09
C THR A 112 -2.12 9.23 6.29
N VAL A 113 -1.05 10.00 6.46
CA VAL A 113 0.24 9.78 5.79
C VAL A 113 0.85 8.44 6.18
N ILE A 114 0.83 8.08 7.47
CA ILE A 114 1.33 6.78 7.95
C ILE A 114 0.53 5.64 7.31
N VAL A 115 -0.80 5.71 7.28
CA VAL A 115 -1.63 4.69 6.63
C VAL A 115 -1.32 4.60 5.13
N LEU A 116 -1.19 5.74 4.45
CA LEU A 116 -0.91 5.81 3.02
C LEU A 116 0.42 5.14 2.63
N PHE A 117 1.47 5.33 3.42
CA PHE A 117 2.79 4.77 3.13
C PHE A 117 3.01 3.38 3.72
N CYS A 118 2.51 3.11 4.92
CA CYS A 118 2.82 1.89 5.66
C CYS A 118 1.80 0.76 5.45
N ALA A 119 0.55 1.09 5.15
CA ALA A 119 -0.56 0.13 5.10
C ALA A 119 -1.34 0.19 3.77
N SER A 120 -0.68 0.59 2.68
CA SER A 120 -1.31 0.55 1.37
C SER A 120 -1.39 -0.89 0.86
N GLY A 121 -2.52 -1.23 0.22
CA GLY A 121 -2.67 -2.53 -0.44
C GLY A 121 -1.54 -2.81 -1.44
N THR A 122 -1.11 -1.77 -2.18
CA THR A 122 0.02 -1.81 -3.11
C THR A 122 1.37 -2.12 -2.45
N GLY A 123 1.63 -1.58 -1.25
CA GLY A 123 2.88 -1.79 -0.53
C GLY A 123 2.94 -3.15 0.14
N ILE A 124 1.81 -3.60 0.70
CA ILE A 124 1.68 -4.94 1.28
C ILE A 124 1.86 -6.01 0.20
N TYR A 125 1.11 -5.89 -0.90
CA TYR A 125 1.24 -6.74 -2.08
C TYR A 125 2.66 -6.72 -2.64
N GLY A 126 3.20 -5.53 -2.93
CA GLY A 126 4.52 -5.39 -3.54
C GLY A 126 5.67 -5.94 -2.69
N SER A 127 5.57 -5.82 -1.35
CA SER A 127 6.56 -6.40 -0.42
C SER A 127 6.53 -7.91 -0.41
N LEU A 128 5.33 -8.50 -0.43
CA LEU A 128 5.16 -9.94 -0.49
C LEU A 128 5.59 -10.50 -1.86
N ASP A 129 5.18 -9.87 -2.97
CA ASP A 129 5.59 -10.27 -4.31
C ASP A 129 7.11 -10.21 -4.48
N SER A 130 7.74 -9.10 -4.07
CA SER A 130 9.19 -8.95 -4.13
C SER A 130 9.93 -10.00 -3.30
N GLY A 131 9.39 -10.38 -2.14
CA GLY A 131 9.97 -11.43 -1.31
C GLY A 131 9.80 -12.84 -1.90
N MET A 132 8.68 -13.10 -2.59
CA MET A 132 8.38 -14.40 -3.19
C MET A 132 9.08 -14.60 -4.53
N THR A 133 8.97 -13.63 -5.44
CA THR A 133 9.41 -13.76 -6.83
C THR A 133 10.77 -13.11 -7.10
N GLY A 134 11.24 -12.25 -6.19
CA GLY A 134 12.40 -11.39 -6.42
C GLY A 134 12.11 -10.19 -7.34
N ASP A 135 10.92 -10.10 -7.93
CA ASP A 135 10.52 -8.98 -8.79
C ASP A 135 10.17 -7.76 -7.95
N SER A 136 10.88 -6.65 -8.19
CA SER A 136 10.68 -5.40 -7.46
C SER A 136 9.90 -4.36 -8.25
N THR A 137 9.35 -4.70 -9.42
CA THR A 137 8.70 -3.76 -10.35
C THR A 137 7.57 -2.96 -9.70
N ILE A 138 6.75 -3.61 -8.86
CA ILE A 138 5.64 -2.95 -8.16
C ILE A 138 6.14 -1.95 -7.12
N LEU A 139 7.13 -2.32 -6.30
CA LEU A 139 7.69 -1.42 -5.29
C LEU A 139 8.48 -0.27 -5.92
N ILE A 140 9.23 -0.52 -7.00
CA ILE A 140 9.95 0.51 -7.75
C ILE A 140 8.96 1.49 -8.39
N SER A 141 7.90 0.99 -9.02
CA SER A 141 6.83 1.86 -9.56
C SER A 141 6.14 2.66 -8.45
N LYS A 142 5.85 2.05 -7.30
CA LYS A 142 5.32 2.73 -6.12
C LYS A 142 6.27 3.81 -5.60
N SER A 143 7.58 3.62 -5.70
CA SER A 143 8.59 4.59 -5.27
C SER A 143 8.46 5.93 -6.00
N VAL A 144 8.08 5.91 -7.27
CA VAL A 144 7.81 7.14 -8.05
C VAL A 144 6.60 7.87 -7.47
N LEU A 145 5.49 7.15 -7.24
CA LEU A 145 4.27 7.73 -6.68
C LEU A 145 4.51 8.28 -5.26
N ASP A 146 5.19 7.50 -4.44
CA ASP A 146 5.45 7.81 -3.04
C ASP A 146 6.42 8.97 -2.87
N PHE A 147 7.41 9.13 -3.76
CA PHE A 147 8.32 10.27 -3.74
C PHE A 147 7.54 11.59 -3.85
N PHE A 148 6.70 11.72 -4.88
CA PHE A 148 5.91 12.93 -5.09
C PHE A 148 4.81 13.09 -4.04
N THR A 149 4.19 12.00 -3.61
CA THR A 149 3.18 12.02 -2.53
C THR A 149 3.82 12.53 -1.22
N ALA A 150 5.01 12.03 -0.88
CA ALA A 150 5.73 12.45 0.32
C ALA A 150 6.14 13.92 0.22
N ALA A 151 6.58 14.38 -0.95
CA ALA A 151 6.89 15.78 -1.19
C ALA A 151 5.65 16.68 -1.00
N ILE A 152 4.50 16.29 -1.54
CA ILE A 152 3.23 17.04 -1.38
C ILE A 152 2.83 17.14 0.09
N PHE A 153 2.84 16.03 0.83
CA PHE A 153 2.49 16.07 2.25
C PHE A 153 3.51 16.85 3.08
N ALA A 154 4.80 16.79 2.73
CA ALA A 154 5.86 17.50 3.43
C ALA A 154 5.84 19.01 3.20
N CYS A 155 5.21 19.50 2.12
CA CYS A 155 4.91 20.93 1.99
C CYS A 155 4.09 21.45 3.18
N ASN A 156 3.11 20.65 3.64
CA ASN A 156 2.17 21.03 4.69
C ASN A 156 2.64 20.60 6.10
N LEU A 157 3.25 19.41 6.22
CA LEU A 157 3.66 18.82 7.49
C LEU A 157 5.16 19.00 7.80
N GLY A 158 5.93 19.55 6.86
CA GLY A 158 7.38 19.67 6.96
C GLY A 158 8.10 18.33 6.94
N TYR A 159 9.29 18.31 7.54
CA TYR A 159 10.21 17.15 7.54
C TYR A 159 9.67 15.92 8.31
N VAL A 160 8.57 16.04 9.04
CA VAL A 160 7.98 14.92 9.78
C VAL A 160 7.60 13.75 8.87
N VAL A 161 7.25 14.03 7.61
CA VAL A 161 6.89 13.00 6.62
C VAL A 161 8.07 12.05 6.36
N SER A 162 9.31 12.55 6.38
CA SER A 162 10.51 11.73 6.21
C SER A 162 10.66 10.67 7.32
N VAL A 163 10.15 10.94 8.52
CA VAL A 163 10.19 9.98 9.64
C VAL A 163 9.30 8.78 9.39
N VAL A 164 8.25 8.92 8.57
CA VAL A 164 7.32 7.84 8.20
C VAL A 164 8.03 6.73 7.41
N ALA A 165 9.17 7.03 6.79
CA ALA A 165 10.02 6.02 6.16
C ALA A 165 10.48 4.93 7.14
N ILE A 166 10.59 5.24 8.44
CA ILE A 166 11.01 4.27 9.47
C ILE A 166 9.95 3.17 9.70
N PRO A 167 8.70 3.48 10.10
CA PRO A 167 7.67 2.45 10.25
C PRO A 167 7.38 1.73 8.93
N GLN A 168 7.43 2.43 7.79
CA GLN A 168 7.28 1.82 6.47
C GLN A 168 8.36 0.76 6.21
N PHE A 169 9.63 1.08 6.48
CA PHE A 169 10.74 0.14 6.32
C PHE A 169 10.52 -1.10 7.19
N ILE A 170 10.17 -0.93 8.46
CA ILE A 170 9.93 -2.05 9.38
C ILE A 170 8.83 -2.96 8.83
N ILE A 171 7.68 -2.40 8.45
CA ILE A 171 6.53 -3.19 7.99
C ILE A 171 6.86 -3.90 6.68
N PHE A 172 7.39 -3.21 5.68
CA PHE A 172 7.66 -3.80 4.37
C PHE A 172 8.81 -4.80 4.41
N TYR A 173 9.83 -4.57 5.25
CA TYR A 173 10.91 -5.51 5.44
C TYR A 173 10.42 -6.81 6.12
N ILE A 174 9.55 -6.70 7.14
CA ILE A 174 8.92 -7.88 7.75
C ILE A 174 8.10 -8.66 6.72
N LEU A 175 7.26 -7.98 5.93
CA LEU A 175 6.48 -8.64 4.87
C LEU A 175 7.36 -9.32 3.83
N PHE A 176 8.45 -8.67 3.40
CA PHE A 176 9.44 -9.24 2.49
C PHE A 176 10.09 -10.51 3.07
N LEU A 177 10.41 -10.53 4.38
CA LEU A 177 10.96 -11.72 5.04
C LEU A 177 9.91 -12.83 5.16
N LEU A 178 8.68 -12.50 5.54
CA LEU A 178 7.57 -13.46 5.63
C LEU A 178 7.29 -14.12 4.28
N ALA A 179 7.37 -13.37 3.19
CA ALA A 179 7.21 -13.91 1.85
C ALA A 179 8.19 -15.05 1.52
N LYS A 180 9.42 -15.03 2.06
CA LYS A 180 10.37 -16.14 1.87
C LYS A 180 9.95 -17.43 2.56
N PHE A 181 9.19 -17.34 3.66
CA PHE A 181 8.62 -18.51 4.34
C PHE A 181 7.35 -19.00 3.63
N ILE A 182 6.60 -18.09 3.01
CA ILE A 182 5.38 -18.43 2.26
C ILE A 182 5.73 -19.05 0.91
N TYR A 183 6.75 -18.54 0.21
CA TYR A 183 7.10 -18.93 -1.17
C TYR A 183 7.25 -20.46 -1.39
N PRO A 184 7.92 -21.23 -0.53
CA PRO A 184 8.04 -22.69 -0.71
C PRO A 184 6.70 -23.44 -0.67
N LEU A 185 5.65 -22.82 -0.13
CA LEU A 185 4.30 -23.39 -0.05
C LEU A 185 3.44 -22.99 -1.26
N THR A 186 3.98 -22.25 -2.22
CA THR A 186 3.25 -21.70 -3.37
C THR A 186 3.63 -22.38 -4.68
N THR A 187 2.68 -22.45 -5.60
CA THR A 187 2.91 -22.84 -7.01
C THR A 187 2.97 -21.60 -7.90
N PRO A 188 3.51 -21.70 -9.13
CA PRO A 188 3.50 -20.58 -10.08
C PRO A 188 2.10 -19.99 -10.32
N ASP A 189 1.08 -20.85 -10.44
CA ASP A 189 -0.30 -20.41 -10.65
C ASP A 189 -0.88 -19.68 -9.43
N MET A 190 -0.56 -20.15 -8.20
CA MET A 190 -0.94 -19.46 -6.96
C MET A 190 -0.34 -18.06 -6.88
N ILE A 191 0.91 -17.90 -7.32
CA ILE A 191 1.59 -16.59 -7.36
C ILE A 191 0.89 -15.66 -8.35
N LEU A 192 0.48 -16.15 -9.52
CA LEU A 192 -0.24 -15.35 -10.51
C LEU A 192 -1.63 -14.93 -9.99
N ASP A 193 -2.35 -15.83 -9.32
CA ASP A 193 -3.64 -15.50 -8.71
C ASP A 193 -3.49 -14.53 -7.53
N PHE A 194 -2.43 -14.66 -6.74
CA PHE A 194 -2.05 -13.70 -5.71
C PHE A 194 -1.75 -12.32 -6.29
N LYS A 195 -0.98 -12.25 -7.38
CA LYS A 195 -0.71 -11.01 -8.13
C LYS A 195 -2.00 -10.37 -8.63
N ALA A 196 -2.93 -11.17 -9.12
CA ALA A 196 -4.22 -10.68 -9.57
C ALA A 196 -5.04 -10.09 -8.42
N CYS A 197 -5.11 -10.78 -7.28
CA CYS A 197 -5.74 -10.25 -6.07
C CYS A 197 -5.12 -8.91 -5.67
N GLY A 198 -3.79 -8.82 -5.62
CA GLY A 198 -3.06 -7.57 -5.38
C GLY A 198 -3.44 -6.48 -6.38
N GLY A 199 -3.52 -6.83 -7.67
CA GLY A 199 -3.91 -5.94 -8.75
C GLY A 199 -5.31 -5.34 -8.58
N PHE A 200 -6.30 -6.14 -8.14
CA PHE A 200 -7.64 -5.63 -7.81
C PHE A 200 -7.60 -4.60 -6.67
N LEU A 201 -6.78 -4.84 -5.64
CA LEU A 201 -6.55 -3.85 -4.58
C LEU A 201 -5.92 -2.57 -5.13
N MET A 202 -5.03 -2.63 -6.13
CA MET A 202 -4.43 -1.44 -6.75
C MET A 202 -5.44 -0.63 -7.59
N VAL A 203 -6.33 -1.31 -8.32
CA VAL A 203 -7.43 -0.64 -9.05
C VAL A 203 -8.37 0.06 -8.07
N ALA A 204 -8.79 -0.64 -7.02
CA ALA A 204 -9.61 -0.07 -5.95
C ALA A 204 -8.94 1.13 -5.27
N THR A 205 -7.61 1.05 -5.05
CA THR A 205 -6.80 2.16 -4.55
C THR A 205 -6.82 3.34 -5.51
N GLY A 206 -6.68 3.11 -6.81
CA GLY A 206 -6.74 4.17 -7.82
C GLY A 206 -8.07 4.95 -7.77
N PHE A 207 -9.20 4.25 -7.67
CA PHE A 207 -10.53 4.87 -7.53
C PHE A 207 -10.65 5.72 -6.26
N ARG A 208 -10.03 5.25 -5.17
CA ARG A 208 -9.96 5.96 -3.90
C ARG A 208 -9.09 7.22 -4.00
N MET A 209 -7.93 7.14 -4.68
CA MET A 209 -7.01 8.28 -4.85
C MET A 209 -7.67 9.43 -5.63
N ILE A 210 -8.47 9.12 -6.65
CA ILE A 210 -9.20 10.13 -7.43
C ILE A 210 -10.56 10.50 -6.83
N ASN A 211 -10.89 9.99 -5.64
CA ASN A 211 -12.16 10.22 -4.94
C ASN A 211 -13.44 9.91 -5.76
N VAL A 212 -13.37 8.97 -6.71
CA VAL A 212 -14.55 8.54 -7.48
C VAL A 212 -15.37 7.54 -6.69
N LYS A 213 -14.71 6.53 -6.10
CA LYS A 213 -15.36 5.58 -5.20
C LYS A 213 -14.41 5.10 -4.11
N MET A 214 -14.87 5.18 -2.87
CA MET A 214 -14.10 4.81 -1.69
C MET A 214 -14.27 3.32 -1.39
N PHE A 215 -13.53 2.48 -2.09
CA PHE A 215 -13.46 1.06 -1.77
C PHE A 215 -12.83 0.83 -0.39
N PRO A 216 -13.23 -0.22 0.36
CA PRO A 216 -12.68 -0.56 1.66
C PRO A 216 -11.34 -1.31 1.50
N VAL A 217 -10.36 -0.68 0.84
CA VAL A 217 -9.08 -1.32 0.43
C VAL A 217 -8.35 -1.97 1.61
N ALA A 218 -8.40 -1.34 2.79
CA ALA A 218 -7.79 -1.89 4.00
C ALA A 218 -8.47 -3.21 4.42
N ASP A 219 -9.79 -3.28 4.34
CA ASP A 219 -10.56 -4.49 4.66
C ASP A 219 -10.46 -5.55 3.56
N MET A 220 -9.98 -5.22 2.36
CA MET A 220 -9.71 -6.18 1.29
C MET A 220 -8.39 -6.96 1.49
N ILE A 221 -7.49 -6.49 2.37
CA ILE A 221 -6.16 -7.11 2.60
C ILE A 221 -6.23 -8.62 2.93
N PRO A 222 -7.18 -9.14 3.73
CA PRO A 222 -7.24 -10.57 4.03
C PRO A 222 -7.42 -11.45 2.78
N ALA A 223 -7.94 -10.91 1.68
CA ALA A 223 -8.02 -11.64 0.41
C ALA A 223 -6.65 -12.12 -0.08
N MET A 224 -5.57 -11.37 0.20
CA MET A 224 -4.19 -11.75 -0.15
C MET A 224 -3.72 -13.01 0.58
N ILE A 225 -4.28 -13.31 1.75
CA ILE A 225 -3.99 -14.54 2.51
C ILE A 225 -4.88 -15.68 2.01
N VAL A 226 -6.17 -15.39 1.81
CA VAL A 226 -7.19 -16.39 1.45
C VAL A 226 -7.00 -16.91 0.02
N ILE A 227 -6.46 -16.12 -0.91
CA ILE A 227 -6.27 -16.53 -2.31
C ILE A 227 -5.28 -17.69 -2.46
N MET A 228 -4.25 -17.78 -1.60
CA MET A 228 -3.25 -18.85 -1.69
C MET A 228 -3.89 -20.24 -1.56
N PRO A 229 -4.52 -20.60 -0.42
CA PRO A 229 -5.15 -21.92 -0.28
C PRO A 229 -6.31 -22.15 -1.25
N LEU A 230 -7.06 -21.10 -1.61
CA LEU A 230 -8.17 -21.23 -2.56
C LEU A 230 -7.71 -21.53 -3.98
N SER A 231 -6.66 -20.87 -4.47
CA SER A 231 -6.07 -21.15 -5.78
C SER A 231 -5.58 -22.60 -5.84
N TRP A 232 -4.87 -23.04 -4.79
CA TRP A 232 -4.44 -24.43 -4.69
C TRP A 232 -5.60 -25.43 -4.71
N MET A 233 -6.64 -25.22 -3.88
CA MET A 233 -7.83 -26.08 -3.86
C MET A 233 -8.53 -26.09 -5.23
N TRP A 234 -8.62 -24.94 -5.89
CA TRP A 234 -9.27 -24.81 -7.18
C TRP A 234 -8.54 -25.65 -8.24
N THR A 235 -7.21 -25.50 -8.34
CA THR A 235 -6.41 -26.24 -9.31
C THR A 235 -6.38 -27.74 -9.04
N ASN A 236 -6.34 -28.19 -7.79
CA ASN A 236 -6.16 -29.60 -7.47
C ASN A 236 -7.48 -30.39 -7.34
N TRP A 237 -8.57 -29.75 -6.91
CA TRP A 237 -9.82 -30.45 -6.63
C TRP A 237 -10.95 -30.08 -7.57
N ILE A 238 -11.06 -28.81 -7.97
CA ILE A 238 -12.21 -28.34 -8.74
C ILE A 238 -11.93 -28.45 -10.24
N MET A 239 -10.76 -27.99 -10.70
CA MET A 239 -10.40 -28.02 -12.12
C MET A 239 -10.40 -29.44 -12.72
N PRO A 240 -9.96 -30.51 -12.03
CA PRO A 240 -10.04 -31.87 -12.59
C PRO A 240 -11.46 -32.44 -12.69
N LEU A 241 -12.44 -31.80 -12.04
CA LEU A 241 -13.86 -32.21 -12.06
C LEU A 241 -14.68 -31.46 -13.12
N LEU A 242 -14.10 -30.45 -13.76
CA LEU A 242 -14.70 -29.64 -14.84
C LEU A 242 -14.20 -30.12 -16.21
#